data_AF-A0A926RV37-F1
#
_entry.id   AF-A0A926RV37-F1
#
_cell.length_a   1.000
_cell.length_b   1.000
_cell.length_c   1.000
_cell.angle_alpha   90.00
_cell.angle_beta   90.00
_cell.angle_gamma   90.00
#
_symmetry.space_group_name_H-M   'P 1'
#
loop_
_entity.id
_entity.type
_entity.pdbx_description
1 polymer ?
#
loop_
_entity_poly.entity_id
_entity_poly.type
_entity_poly.pdbx_seq_one_letter_code
_entity_poly.pdbx_strand_id
1 'polypeptide(L)'
;MYGSPEQIKQLTGLTTDRLSDDMSDIELDAILNEWITHIGVEINTRLGEVIPIDDSRYKGIEAVALRTIAKLVTYALQNRTSGIVQVNEFTIKMLDASEVVKSLDRELKPYVKRTINLFHSGEEWENASN
;
A
#
# COMPACT_ATOMS: atom_id res chain seq x y z
N MET A 1 2.76 -9.13 -3.87
CA MET A 1 1.36 -8.70 -3.75
C MET A 1 0.98 -8.74 -2.29
N TYR A 2 0.25 -7.73 -1.78
CA TYR A 2 -0.09 -7.61 -0.35
C TYR A 2 -1.60 -7.68 -0.16
N GLY A 3 -2.13 -8.91 -0.20
CA GLY A 3 -3.55 -9.21 -0.01
C GLY A 3 -4.30 -9.60 -1.29
N SER A 4 -5.61 -9.80 -1.17
CA SER A 4 -6.53 -10.23 -2.24
C SER A 4 -7.83 -9.41 -2.27
N PRO A 5 -8.55 -9.40 -3.40
CA PRO A 5 -9.87 -8.76 -3.51
C PRO A 5 -10.86 -9.24 -2.44
N GLU A 6 -10.87 -10.55 -2.15
CA GLU A 6 -11.75 -11.13 -1.13
C GLU A 6 -11.49 -10.54 0.25
N GLN A 7 -10.22 -10.41 0.66
CA GLN A 7 -9.87 -9.80 1.94
C GLN A 7 -10.35 -8.35 2.01
N ILE A 8 -10.24 -7.59 0.92
CA ILE A 8 -10.74 -6.21 0.86
C ILE A 8 -12.26 -6.16 0.96
N LYS A 9 -12.97 -7.03 0.22
CA LYS A 9 -14.43 -7.15 0.29
C LYS A 9 -14.90 -7.47 1.72
N GLN A 10 -14.26 -8.44 2.38
CA GLN A 10 -14.55 -8.79 3.78
C GLN A 10 -14.28 -7.63 4.75
N LEU A 11 -13.19 -6.90 4.57
CA LEU A 11 -12.81 -5.77 5.42
C LEU A 11 -13.74 -4.55 5.26
N THR A 12 -14.28 -4.34 4.07
CA THR A 12 -15.03 -3.11 3.73
C THR A 12 -16.54 -3.33 3.61
N GLY A 13 -17.00 -4.58 3.54
CA GLY A 13 -18.38 -4.92 3.19
C GLY A 13 -18.73 -4.45 1.78
N LEU A 14 -17.75 -4.47 0.86
CA LEU A 14 -17.93 -4.02 -0.51
C LEU A 14 -18.62 -5.12 -1.32
N THR A 15 -19.71 -4.73 -1.97
CA THR A 15 -20.47 -5.54 -2.93
C THR A 15 -20.63 -4.74 -4.21
N THR A 16 -20.93 -5.41 -5.32
CA THR A 16 -21.00 -4.80 -6.66
C THR A 16 -21.99 -3.64 -6.73
N ASP A 17 -23.17 -3.80 -6.12
CA ASP A 17 -24.25 -2.82 -6.03
C ASP A 17 -23.87 -1.49 -5.35
N ARG A 18 -22.76 -1.48 -4.59
CA ARG A 18 -22.31 -0.26 -3.89
C ARG A 18 -21.50 0.66 -4.78
N LEU A 19 -20.89 0.13 -5.84
CA LEU A 19 -20.05 0.89 -6.76
C LEU A 19 -20.78 1.24 -8.06
N SER A 20 -21.53 0.31 -8.65
CA SER A 20 -22.34 0.55 -9.83
C SER A 20 -23.43 -0.52 -9.94
N ASP A 21 -24.62 -0.13 -10.37
CA ASP A 21 -25.75 -1.05 -10.53
C ASP A 21 -25.52 -2.10 -11.63
N ASP A 22 -24.61 -1.83 -12.58
CA ASP A 22 -24.30 -2.70 -13.72
C ASP A 22 -22.94 -3.44 -13.61
N MET A 23 -22.23 -3.30 -12.49
CA MET A 23 -20.90 -3.92 -12.31
C MET A 23 -20.99 -5.39 -11.91
N SER A 24 -20.27 -6.25 -12.61
CA SER A 24 -20.11 -7.66 -12.24
C SER A 24 -19.04 -7.86 -11.16
N ASP A 25 -19.11 -9.01 -10.46
CA ASP A 25 -18.09 -9.38 -9.46
C ASP A 25 -16.68 -9.50 -10.04
N ILE A 26 -16.58 -9.92 -11.31
CA ILE A 26 -15.31 -10.06 -12.04
C ILE A 26 -14.69 -8.70 -12.29
N GLU A 27 -15.49 -7.72 -12.71
CA GLU A 27 -15.02 -6.34 -12.91
C GLU A 27 -14.61 -5.70 -11.60
N LEU A 28 -15.37 -5.93 -10.53
CA LEU A 28 -15.01 -5.49 -9.18
C LEU A 28 -13.67 -6.10 -8.73
N ASP A 29 -13.47 -7.40 -8.92
CA ASP A 29 -12.22 -8.07 -8.57
C ASP A 29 -11.04 -7.58 -9.42
N ALA A 30 -11.24 -7.30 -10.70
CA ALA A 30 -10.22 -6.72 -11.57
C ALA A 30 -9.78 -5.33 -11.06
N ILE A 31 -10.74 -4.49 -10.67
CA ILE A 31 -10.51 -3.18 -10.07
C ILE A 31 -9.73 -3.29 -8.75
N LEU A 32 -10.15 -4.19 -7.86
CA LEU A 32 -9.47 -4.39 -6.59
C LEU A 32 -8.05 -4.92 -6.79
N ASN A 33 -7.84 -5.83 -7.74
CA ASN A 33 -6.51 -6.34 -8.10
C ASN A 33 -5.58 -5.23 -8.62
N GLU A 34 -6.10 -4.32 -9.44
CA GLU A 34 -5.36 -3.14 -9.91
C GLU A 34 -4.90 -2.28 -8.72
N TRP A 35 -5.80 -1.99 -7.78
CA TRP A 35 -5.49 -1.24 -6.57
C TRP A 35 -4.48 -1.95 -5.67
N ILE A 36 -4.65 -3.25 -5.42
CA ILE A 36 -3.71 -4.04 -4.63
C ILE A 36 -2.33 -4.01 -5.26
N THR A 37 -2.25 -4.16 -6.59
CA THR A 37 -0.99 -4.13 -7.33
C THR A 37 -0.33 -2.76 -7.22
N HIS A 38 -1.08 -1.69 -7.46
CA HIS A 38 -0.58 -0.33 -7.40
C HIS A 38 -0.05 0.03 -6.00
N ILE A 39 -0.86 -0.20 -4.95
CA ILE A 39 -0.44 0.05 -3.56
C ILE A 39 0.75 -0.83 -3.18
N GLY A 40 0.83 -2.06 -3.69
CA GLY A 40 1.98 -2.92 -3.44
C GLY A 40 3.28 -2.41 -4.07
N VAL A 41 3.22 -1.86 -5.28
CA VAL A 41 4.37 -1.18 -5.90
C VAL A 41 4.77 0.04 -5.07
N GLU A 42 3.80 0.84 -4.65
CA GLU A 42 4.04 2.08 -3.88
C GLU A 42 4.70 1.82 -2.51
N ILE A 43 4.30 0.72 -1.85
CA ILE A 43 4.92 0.22 -0.63
C ILE A 43 6.35 -0.26 -0.88
N ASN A 44 6.57 -1.08 -1.91
CA ASN A 44 7.90 -1.59 -2.25
C ASN A 44 8.88 -0.45 -2.57
N THR A 45 8.41 0.56 -3.32
CA THR A 45 9.20 1.76 -3.63
C THR A 45 9.62 2.51 -2.36
N ARG A 46 8.73 2.66 -1.38
CA ARG A 46 9.03 3.33 -0.09
C ARG A 46 9.96 2.52 0.80
N LEU A 47 9.82 1.21 0.80
CA LEU A 47 10.70 0.32 1.56
C LEU A 47 12.07 0.15 0.87
N GLY A 48 12.14 0.46 -0.43
CA GLY A 48 13.34 0.28 -1.25
C GLY A 48 13.61 -1.18 -1.64
N GLU A 49 12.66 -2.09 -1.39
CA GLU A 49 12.79 -3.52 -1.67
C GLU A 49 11.42 -4.18 -1.84
N VAL A 50 11.40 -5.33 -2.51
CA VAL A 50 10.25 -6.23 -2.55
C VAL A 50 10.31 -7.15 -1.33
N ILE A 51 9.22 -7.19 -0.56
CA ILE A 51 9.15 -8.02 0.64
C ILE A 51 8.52 -9.37 0.29
N PRO A 52 9.24 -10.49 0.48
CA PRO A 52 8.69 -11.81 0.23
C PRO A 52 7.75 -12.24 1.36
N ILE A 53 6.88 -13.21 1.09
CA ILE A 53 5.80 -13.65 2.00
C ILE A 53 6.30 -14.27 3.31
N ASP A 54 7.52 -14.80 3.30
CA ASP A 54 8.21 -15.43 4.43
C ASP A 54 9.02 -14.42 5.28
N ASP A 55 9.12 -13.15 4.87
CA ASP A 55 9.73 -12.11 5.68
C ASP A 55 8.88 -11.85 6.93
N SER A 56 9.52 -11.79 8.10
CA SER A 56 8.89 -11.48 9.38
C SER A 56 8.07 -10.18 9.39
N ARG A 57 8.40 -9.22 8.54
CA ARG A 57 7.71 -7.93 8.39
C ARG A 57 6.46 -8.04 7.51
N TYR A 58 6.37 -9.07 6.68
CA TYR A 58 5.37 -9.19 5.62
C TYR A 58 3.95 -9.00 6.16
N LYS A 59 3.59 -9.65 7.27
CA LYS A 59 2.23 -9.54 7.84
C LYS A 59 1.89 -8.14 8.35
N GLY A 60 2.87 -7.42 8.89
CA GLY A 60 2.68 -6.03 9.28
C GLY A 60 2.45 -5.13 8.07
N ILE A 61 3.23 -5.35 7.01
CA ILE A 61 3.15 -4.58 5.76
C ILE A 61 1.85 -4.91 5.01
N GLU A 62 1.44 -6.17 4.99
CA GLU A 62 0.15 -6.63 4.44
C GLU A 62 -1.01 -5.91 5.13
N ALA A 63 -0.98 -5.78 6.46
CA ALA A 63 -2.01 -5.04 7.19
C ALA A 63 -2.04 -3.54 6.81
N VAL A 64 -0.88 -2.90 6.61
CA VAL A 64 -0.79 -1.51 6.14
C VAL A 64 -1.38 -1.39 4.72
N ALA A 65 -1.04 -2.31 3.83
CA ALA A 65 -1.56 -2.35 2.46
C ALA A 65 -3.09 -2.48 2.45
N LEU A 66 -3.63 -3.48 3.16
CA LEU A 66 -5.07 -3.74 3.25
C LEU A 66 -5.84 -2.53 3.79
N ARG A 67 -5.33 -1.86 4.85
CA ARG A 67 -5.96 -0.64 5.37
C ARG A 67 -5.92 0.51 4.37
N THR A 68 -4.83 0.65 3.62
CA THR A 68 -4.69 1.71 2.61
C THR A 68 -5.68 1.50 1.46
N ILE A 69 -5.83 0.25 1.01
CA ILE A 69 -6.80 -0.11 -0.03
C ILE A 69 -8.23 0.06 0.48
N ALA A 70 -8.51 -0.31 1.74
CA ALA A 70 -9.83 -0.09 2.34
C ALA A 70 -10.20 1.42 2.43
N LYS A 71 -9.23 2.30 2.71
CA LYS A 71 -9.43 3.75 2.64
C LYS A 71 -9.73 4.19 1.21
N LEU A 72 -9.04 3.64 0.21
CA LEU A 72 -9.28 3.92 -1.20
C LEU A 72 -10.69 3.50 -1.64
N VAL A 73 -11.14 2.31 -1.23
CA VAL A 73 -12.51 1.83 -1.44
C VAL A 73 -13.52 2.81 -0.81
N THR A 74 -13.30 3.21 0.44
CA THR A 74 -14.19 4.13 1.16
C THR A 74 -14.26 5.49 0.46
N TYR A 75 -13.11 6.00 0.01
CA TYR A 75 -13.02 7.24 -0.75
C TYR A 75 -13.78 7.15 -2.08
N ALA A 76 -13.65 6.04 -2.81
CA ALA A 76 -14.35 5.81 -4.06
C ALA A 76 -15.87 5.76 -3.86
N LEU A 77 -16.35 5.08 -2.81
CA LEU A 77 -17.77 5.02 -2.46
C LEU A 77 -18.35 6.40 -2.12
N GLN A 78 -17.60 7.23 -1.39
CA GLN A 78 -18.03 8.57 -1.00
C GLN A 78 -18.05 9.56 -2.17
N ASN A 79 -17.16 9.41 -3.14
CA ASN A 79 -17.00 10.34 -4.26
C ASN A 79 -17.67 9.88 -5.55
N ARG A 80 -18.49 8.82 -5.51
CA ARG A 80 -19.14 8.24 -6.71
C ARG A 80 -19.94 9.24 -7.54
N THR A 81 -20.44 10.32 -6.94
CA THR A 81 -21.27 11.35 -7.58
C THR A 81 -20.45 12.50 -8.18
N SER A 82 -19.14 12.52 -8.00
CA SER A 82 -18.27 13.53 -8.61
C SER A 82 -18.05 13.19 -10.08
N GLY A 83 -18.34 14.12 -10.99
CA GLY A 83 -18.18 13.93 -12.44
C GLY A 83 -16.75 13.54 -12.87
N ILE A 84 -15.75 13.76 -12.01
CA ILE A 84 -14.36 13.30 -12.21
C ILE A 84 -14.28 11.76 -12.19
N VAL A 85 -15.14 11.07 -11.44
CA VAL A 85 -15.19 9.60 -11.34
C VAL A 85 -15.92 8.98 -12.55
N GLN A 86 -16.87 9.71 -13.14
CA GLN A 86 -17.75 9.21 -14.21
C GLN A 86 -17.19 9.34 -15.64
N VAL A 87 -16.20 10.20 -15.91
CA VAL A 87 -15.83 10.55 -17.30
C VAL A 87 -15.08 9.43 -18.05
N ASN A 88 -14.49 8.43 -17.37
CA ASN A 88 -13.95 7.20 -17.96
C ASN A 88 -13.69 6.16 -16.84
N GLU A 89 -14.77 5.53 -16.38
CA GLU A 89 -14.88 4.39 -15.44
C GLU A 89 -13.60 3.95 -14.70
N PHE A 90 -13.11 4.79 -13.78
CA PHE A 90 -11.98 4.52 -12.88
C PHE A 90 -10.55 4.72 -13.42
N THR A 91 -10.30 5.10 -14.67
CA THR A 91 -8.91 5.43 -15.10
C THR A 91 -8.37 6.72 -14.46
N ILE A 92 -9.24 7.50 -13.79
CA ILE A 92 -8.87 8.65 -12.94
C ILE A 92 -8.63 8.20 -11.46
N LYS A 93 -8.50 6.89 -11.19
CA LYS A 93 -7.97 6.32 -9.94
C LYS A 93 -6.45 6.56 -9.88
N MET A 94 -5.96 7.67 -9.30
CA MET A 94 -4.62 7.77 -8.67
C MET A 94 -4.19 9.22 -8.44
N LEU A 95 -4.67 10.17 -9.26
CA LEU A 95 -4.27 11.58 -9.16
C LEU A 95 -4.63 12.20 -7.79
N ASP A 96 -5.66 11.68 -7.13
CA ASP A 96 -6.09 12.08 -5.78
C ASP A 96 -5.83 10.99 -4.71
N ALA A 97 -5.15 9.91 -5.07
CA ALA A 97 -4.72 8.90 -4.10
C ALA A 97 -3.63 9.44 -3.16
N SER A 98 -3.06 10.63 -3.45
CA SER A 98 -2.06 11.28 -2.61
C SER A 98 -2.51 11.37 -1.15
N GLU A 99 -3.76 11.75 -0.87
CA GLU A 99 -4.29 11.79 0.50
C GLU A 99 -4.36 10.40 1.15
N VAL A 100 -4.73 9.39 0.36
CA VAL A 100 -4.86 8.01 0.83
C VAL A 100 -3.47 7.40 1.12
N VAL A 101 -2.46 7.72 0.31
CA VAL A 101 -1.11 7.17 0.44
C VAL A 101 -0.18 8.02 1.32
N LYS A 102 -0.56 9.25 1.68
CA LYS A 102 0.22 10.12 2.58
C LYS A 102 0.57 9.48 3.92
N SER A 103 -0.30 8.61 4.44
CA SER A 103 -0.02 7.93 5.71
C SER A 103 0.98 6.79 5.59
N LEU A 104 1.30 6.33 4.37
CA LEU A 104 2.22 5.20 4.14
C LEU A 104 3.61 5.48 4.71
N ASP A 105 4.16 6.69 4.55
CA ASP A 105 5.51 6.98 5.06
C ASP A 105 5.60 6.80 6.58
N ARG A 106 4.55 7.22 7.29
CA ARG A 106 4.45 7.06 8.74
C ARG A 106 4.18 5.60 9.13
N GLU A 107 3.27 4.93 8.43
CA GLU A 107 2.87 3.54 8.74
C GLU A 107 3.96 2.52 8.38
N LEU A 108 4.77 2.80 7.37
CA LEU A 108 5.87 1.93 6.91
C LEU A 108 7.18 2.16 7.68
N LYS A 109 7.34 3.29 8.36
CA LYS A 109 8.54 3.64 9.14
C LYS A 109 9.07 2.52 10.05
N PRO A 110 8.23 1.72 10.76
CA PRO A 110 8.71 0.62 11.59
C PRO A 110 9.32 -0.55 10.80
N TYR A 111 9.00 -0.68 9.51
CA TYR A 111 9.40 -1.80 8.65
C TYR A 111 10.58 -1.49 7.72
N VAL A 112 10.98 -0.22 7.65
CA VAL A 112 12.18 0.21 6.93
C VAL A 112 13.41 -0.40 7.60
N LYS A 113 14.26 -1.07 6.82
CA LYS A 113 15.56 -1.57 7.31
C LYS A 113 16.36 -0.38 7.83
N ARG A 114 16.68 -0.38 9.13
CA ARG A 114 17.65 0.56 9.68
C ARG A 114 19.03 0.10 9.23
N THR A 115 19.68 0.88 8.38
CA THR A 115 21.12 0.75 8.19
C THR A 115 21.79 1.17 9.49
N ILE A 116 22.18 0.19 10.31
CA ILE A 116 23.06 0.47 11.45
C ILE A 116 24.45 0.65 10.83
N ASN A 117 24.87 1.89 10.64
CA ASN A 117 26.27 2.19 10.38
C ASN A 117 27.03 1.90 11.68
N LEU A 118 27.47 0.64 11.83
CA LEU A 118 28.49 0.28 12.81
C LEU A 118 29.79 0.94 12.34
N PHE A 119 30.02 2.18 12.79
CA PHE A 119 31.36 2.76 12.76
C PHE A 119 32.21 1.93 13.72
N HIS A 120 32.93 0.95 13.19
CA HIS A 120 34.11 0.41 13.88
C HIS A 120 35.20 1.47 13.76
N SER A 121 35.22 2.42 14.71
CA SER A 121 36.44 3.18 15.03
C SER A 121 37.43 2.20 15.64
N GLY A 122 38.14 1.49 14.77
CA GLY A 122 39.07 0.41 15.08
C GLY A 122 40.45 0.67 14.49
N GLU A 123 40.93 1.91 14.52
CA GLU A 123 42.32 2.25 14.22
C GLU A 123 42.71 3.48 15.05
N GLU A 124 43.18 3.26 16.29
CA GLU A 124 44.00 4.22 17.05
C GLU A 124 44.51 3.56 18.35
N TRP A 125 45.26 2.46 18.22
CA TRP A 125 46.23 2.02 19.24
C TRP A 125 47.51 1.59 18.53
N GLU A 126 48.05 2.47 17.69
CA GLU A 126 49.47 2.42 17.34
C GLU A 126 50.16 3.66 17.91
N ASN A 127 51.22 3.40 18.67
CA ASN A 127 52.25 4.34 19.12
C ASN A 127 51.91 5.25 20.32
N ALA A 128 51.77 4.65 21.50
CA ALA A 128 52.42 5.23 22.68
C ALA A 128 53.90 4.82 22.64
N SER A 129 54.72 5.75 22.14
CA SER A 129 56.16 5.65 21.96
C SER A 129 56.93 5.48 23.27
N ASN A 130 58.06 4.75 23.15
CA ASN A 130 59.29 4.74 23.98
C ASN A 130 59.22 4.38 25.46
#